data_AF-R9SMK2-F1
#
_entry.id   AF-R9SMK2-F1
#
_cell.length_a   1.000
_cell.length_b   1.000
_cell.length_c   1.000
_cell.angle_alpha   90.00
_cell.angle_beta   90.00
_cell.angle_gamma   90.00
#
_symmetry.space_group_name_H-M   'P 1'
#
loop_
_entity.id
_entity.type
_entity.pdbx_description
1 polymer ?
#
loop_
_entity_poly.entity_id
_entity_poly.type
_entity_poly.pdbx_seq_one_letter_code
_entity_poly.pdbx_strand_id
1 'polypeptide(L)'
;MNNFDFNIIELKNYLKMNNITLDLTDEELINLCEVKLNQLEGLIGININPKVNTIYINNFSSDVILLDYYPVLSIQKLIINDKNLNLDDYMLIPKEGIIYFNHIFNGKIELEYLVGFTQQEFNSTIKSLLYDIILYTFQKADNQANEISSITEGNVSISYNSNTSLYTQINNKINSLKNRYHCRCVML
;
A
#
# COMPACT_ATOMS: atom_id res chain seq x y z
N MET A 1 -1.64 -14.91 5.14
CA MET A 1 -0.18 -15.00 5.29
C MET A 1 0.42 -13.90 4.44
N ASN A 2 1.14 -12.96 5.05
CA ASN A 2 1.88 -11.95 4.30
C ASN A 2 3.04 -12.60 3.55
N ASN A 3 3.31 -12.08 2.36
CA ASN A 3 4.43 -12.55 1.52
C ASN A 3 5.70 -11.72 1.70
N PHE A 4 5.68 -10.73 2.60
CA PHE A 4 6.82 -9.83 2.81
C PHE A 4 7.70 -10.28 3.96
N ASP A 5 9.00 -10.35 3.71
CA ASP A 5 10.00 -10.52 4.76
C ASP A 5 10.24 -9.17 5.45
N PHE A 6 9.80 -9.07 6.70
CA PHE A 6 10.02 -7.87 7.51
C PHE A 6 11.40 -7.94 8.15
N ASN A 7 12.29 -7.01 7.81
CA ASN A 7 13.58 -6.89 8.47
C ASN A 7 13.41 -6.34 9.91
N ILE A 8 13.20 -7.24 10.87
CA ILE A 8 12.93 -6.88 12.27
C ILE A 8 14.15 -6.21 12.93
N ILE A 9 15.37 -6.61 12.54
CA ILE A 9 16.60 -5.99 13.05
C ILE A 9 16.64 -4.51 12.65
N GLU A 10 16.32 -4.20 11.39
CA GLU A 10 16.24 -2.84 10.89
C GLU A 10 15.15 -2.03 11.61
N LEU A 11 13.97 -2.61 11.82
CA LEU A 11 12.88 -1.96 12.57
C LEU A 11 13.28 -1.67 14.02
N LYS A 12 13.88 -2.62 14.73
CA LYS A 12 14.36 -2.43 16.11
C LYS A 12 15.38 -1.30 16.19
N ASN A 13 16.34 -1.26 15.25
CA ASN A 13 17.31 -0.18 15.17
C ASN A 13 16.64 1.17 14.91
N TYR A 14 15.68 1.21 13.98
CA TYR A 14 14.91 2.42 13.68
C TYR A 14 14.17 2.96 14.91
N LEU A 15 13.49 2.10 15.66
CA LEU A 15 12.76 2.48 16.87
C LEU A 15 13.70 2.94 17.99
N LYS A 16 14.84 2.25 18.17
CA LYS A 16 15.87 2.64 19.14
C LYS A 16 16.46 4.01 18.83
N MET A 17 16.70 4.33 17.56
CA MET A 17 17.17 5.66 17.14
C MET A 17 16.16 6.77 17.46
N ASN A 18 14.89 6.42 17.62
CA ASN A 18 13.80 7.33 17.98
C ASN A 18 13.42 7.23 19.48
N ASN A 19 14.32 6.72 20.32
CA ASN A 19 14.16 6.57 21.77
C ASN A 19 13.02 5.64 22.22
N ILE A 20 12.54 4.76 21.34
CA ILE A 20 11.60 3.70 21.72
C ILE A 20 12.39 2.44 22.04
N THR A 21 12.34 2.00 23.30
CA THR A 21 12.91 0.72 23.72
C THR A 21 11.78 -0.29 23.86
N LEU A 22 11.88 -1.42 23.17
CA LEU A 22 10.83 -2.43 23.14
C LEU A 22 11.25 -3.69 23.90
N ASP A 23 10.37 -4.15 24.78
CA ASP A 23 10.40 -5.51 25.35
C ASP A 23 9.50 -6.47 24.54
N LEU A 24 9.49 -6.31 23.21
CA LEU A 24 8.75 -7.20 22.30
C LEU A 24 9.68 -8.24 21.67
N THR A 25 9.18 -9.46 21.56
CA THR A 25 9.80 -10.54 20.80
C THR A 25 9.75 -10.26 19.30
N ASP A 26 10.58 -10.98 18.53
CA ASP A 26 10.58 -10.84 17.06
C ASP A 26 9.23 -11.23 16.45
N GLU A 27 8.57 -12.25 17.01
CA GLU A 27 7.25 -12.70 16.56
C GLU A 27 6.17 -11.64 16.80
N GLU A 28 6.16 -11.00 17.97
CA GLU A 28 5.23 -9.90 18.27
C GLU A 28 5.43 -8.70 17.34
N LEU A 29 6.68 -8.40 16.99
CA LEU A 29 7.01 -7.34 16.05
C LEU A 29 6.58 -7.67 14.62
N ILE A 30 6.72 -8.92 14.18
CA ILE A 30 6.20 -9.39 12.88
C ILE A 30 4.68 -9.22 12.88
N ASN A 31 3.98 -9.72 13.90
CA ASN A 31 2.53 -9.60 14.02
C ASN A 31 2.07 -8.13 14.01
N LEU A 32 2.79 -7.24 14.69
CA LEU A 32 2.52 -5.81 14.65
C LEU A 32 2.69 -5.24 13.23
N CYS A 33 3.75 -5.63 12.52
CA CYS A 33 3.95 -5.23 11.12
C CYS A 33 2.79 -5.71 10.25
N GLU A 34 2.32 -6.95 10.42
CA GLU A 34 1.20 -7.49 9.64
C GLU A 34 -0.09 -6.71 9.88
N VAL A 35 -0.42 -6.43 11.15
CA VAL A 35 -1.61 -5.67 11.52
C VAL A 35 -1.54 -4.26 10.95
N LYS A 36 -0.40 -3.58 11.07
CA LYS A 36 -0.21 -2.23 10.54
C LYS A 36 -0.20 -2.19 9.02
N LEU A 37 0.31 -3.23 8.35
CA LEU A 37 0.26 -3.35 6.90
C LEU A 37 -1.18 -3.51 6.40
N ASN A 38 -1.98 -4.35 7.05
CA ASN A 38 -3.40 -4.52 6.70
C ASN A 38 -4.20 -3.23 6.94
N GLN A 39 -3.92 -2.50 8.02
CA GLN A 39 -4.49 -1.18 8.26
C GLN A 39 -4.10 -0.19 7.15
N LEU A 40 -2.84 -0.20 6.72
CA LEU A 40 -2.33 0.65 5.65
C LEU A 40 -2.99 0.33 4.30
N GLU A 41 -3.13 -0.94 3.96
CA GLU A 41 -3.85 -1.43 2.78
C GLU A 41 -5.30 -0.92 2.76
N GLY A 42 -6.02 -1.05 3.89
CA GLY A 42 -7.37 -0.49 4.02
C GLY A 42 -7.44 1.04 3.93
N LEU A 43 -6.41 1.74 4.41
CA LEU A 43 -6.34 3.20 4.31
C LEU A 43 -6.06 3.67 2.89
N ILE A 44 -5.12 3.05 2.16
CA ILE A 44 -4.74 3.44 0.80
C ILE A 44 -5.78 2.96 -0.23
N GLY A 45 -6.46 1.84 0.03
CA GLY A 45 -7.43 1.25 -0.89
C GLY A 45 -6.79 0.54 -2.08
N ILE A 46 -5.57 0.03 -1.91
CA ILE A 46 -4.84 -0.74 -2.92
C ILE A 46 -4.32 -2.03 -2.30
N ASN A 47 -4.29 -3.11 -3.09
CA ASN A 47 -3.76 -4.38 -2.62
C ASN A 47 -2.24 -4.27 -2.48
N ILE A 48 -1.71 -4.29 -1.25
CA ILE A 48 -0.27 -4.30 -1.03
C ILE A 48 0.21 -5.74 -1.14
N ASN A 49 -0.49 -6.65 -0.46
CA ASN A 49 -0.25 -8.07 -0.57
C ASN A 49 -0.71 -8.63 -1.92
N PRO A 50 0.05 -9.56 -2.52
CA PRO A 50 -0.36 -10.24 -3.75
C PRO A 50 -1.73 -10.90 -3.62
N LYS A 51 -2.67 -10.52 -4.49
CA LYS A 51 -4.03 -11.06 -4.53
C LYS A 51 -4.52 -11.15 -5.96
N VAL A 52 -5.22 -12.26 -6.26
CA VAL A 52 -5.86 -12.45 -7.57
C VAL A 52 -7.17 -11.67 -7.61
N ASN A 53 -7.35 -10.93 -8.70
CA ASN A 53 -8.60 -10.26 -9.04
C ASN A 53 -9.13 -10.80 -10.36
N THR A 54 -10.46 -10.84 -10.46
CA THR A 54 -11.16 -11.29 -11.65
C THR A 54 -12.09 -10.18 -12.14
N ILE A 55 -12.03 -9.89 -13.44
CA ILE A 55 -12.90 -8.94 -14.13
C ILE A 55 -13.70 -9.70 -15.20
N TYR A 56 -14.98 -9.37 -15.28
CA TYR A 56 -15.88 -9.82 -16.34
C TYR A 56 -16.48 -8.60 -17.05
N ILE A 57 -16.22 -8.47 -18.35
CA ILE A 57 -16.80 -7.39 -19.17
C ILE A 57 -17.68 -8.04 -20.24
N ASN A 58 -18.95 -7.65 -20.29
CA ASN A 58 -19.86 -8.03 -21.37
C ASN A 58 -19.82 -6.93 -22.44
N ASN A 59 -19.88 -7.32 -23.72
CA ASN A 59 -19.90 -6.40 -24.86
C ASN A 59 -18.70 -5.44 -24.93
N PHE A 60 -17.51 -5.92 -24.57
CA PHE A 60 -16.26 -5.20 -24.79
C PHE A 60 -16.08 -4.89 -26.28
N SER A 61 -15.65 -3.67 -26.60
CA SER A 61 -15.31 -3.23 -27.95
C SER A 61 -14.23 -2.16 -27.86
N SER A 62 -12.99 -2.59 -27.73
CA SER A 62 -11.83 -1.71 -27.53
C SER A 62 -10.53 -2.46 -27.83
N ASP A 63 -9.45 -1.73 -27.99
CA ASP A 63 -8.08 -2.23 -27.99
C ASP A 63 -7.36 -1.96 -26.65
N VAL A 64 -8.08 -1.44 -25.65
CA VAL A 64 -7.53 -1.13 -24.32
C VAL A 64 -8.47 -1.58 -23.20
N ILE A 65 -7.88 -2.14 -22.14
CA ILE A 65 -8.52 -2.35 -20.83
C ILE A 65 -7.75 -1.58 -19.76
N LEU A 66 -8.51 -0.94 -18.88
CA LEU A 66 -8.01 -0.35 -17.65
C LEU A 66 -8.43 -1.23 -16.48
N LEU A 67 -7.47 -1.56 -15.63
CA LEU A 67 -7.65 -2.45 -14.50
C LEU A 67 -7.99 -1.65 -13.24
N ASP A 68 -8.85 -2.23 -12.40
CA ASP A 68 -9.31 -1.61 -11.16
C ASP A 68 -8.22 -1.55 -10.07
N TYR A 69 -7.19 -2.39 -10.19
CA TYR A 69 -6.10 -2.46 -9.22
C TYR A 69 -4.75 -2.60 -9.91
N TYR A 70 -3.76 -1.87 -9.40
CA TYR A 70 -2.38 -1.92 -9.84
C TYR A 70 -1.45 -1.48 -8.69
N PRO A 71 -0.17 -1.90 -8.65
CA PRO A 71 0.58 -2.56 -9.71
C PRO A 71 0.16 -4.01 -9.97
N VAL A 72 0.20 -4.40 -11.25
CA VAL A 72 -0.06 -5.77 -11.70
C VAL A 72 1.25 -6.55 -11.70
N LEU A 73 1.24 -7.73 -11.10
CA LEU A 73 2.39 -8.65 -11.10
C LEU A 73 2.37 -9.56 -12.33
N SER A 74 1.21 -10.12 -12.67
CA SER A 74 1.03 -10.95 -13.85
C SER A 74 -0.43 -11.13 -14.24
N ILE A 75 -0.67 -11.41 -15.52
CA ILE A 75 -1.95 -11.92 -16.01
C ILE A 75 -1.95 -13.44 -15.83
N GLN A 76 -2.97 -13.97 -15.15
CA GLN A 76 -3.14 -15.40 -14.91
C GLN A 76 -4.00 -16.04 -16.00
N LYS A 77 -5.02 -15.31 -16.45
CA LYS A 77 -5.98 -15.77 -17.46
C LYS A 77 -6.53 -14.57 -18.21
N LEU A 78 -6.60 -14.64 -19.54
CA LEU A 78 -7.26 -13.61 -20.34
C LEU A 78 -7.96 -14.25 -21.52
N ILE A 79 -9.29 -14.33 -21.44
CA ILE A 79 -10.14 -14.91 -22.46
C ILE A 79 -11.01 -13.83 -23.06
N ILE A 80 -11.05 -13.76 -24.38
CA ILE A 80 -12.01 -12.93 -25.12
C ILE A 80 -12.77 -13.81 -26.12
N ASN A 81 -14.10 -13.86 -26.02
CA ASN A 81 -14.97 -14.75 -26.82
C ASN A 81 -14.46 -16.19 -26.87
N ASP A 82 -14.23 -16.80 -25.71
CA ASP A 82 -13.76 -18.17 -25.57
C ASP A 82 -12.36 -18.46 -26.17
N LYS A 83 -11.68 -17.45 -26.70
CA LYS A 83 -10.28 -17.54 -27.14
C LYS A 83 -9.37 -17.06 -26.01
N ASN A 84 -8.46 -17.94 -25.56
CA ASN A 84 -7.40 -17.55 -24.65
C ASN A 84 -6.35 -16.72 -25.41
N LEU A 85 -5.97 -15.57 -24.85
CA LEU A 85 -4.97 -14.68 -25.42
C LEU A 85 -3.59 -14.97 -24.82
N ASN A 86 -2.59 -14.89 -25.68
CA ASN A 86 -1.20 -15.08 -25.30
C ASN A 86 -0.47 -13.73 -25.22
N LEU A 87 0.79 -13.75 -24.77
CA LEU A 87 1.62 -12.55 -24.65
C LEU A 87 1.88 -11.83 -25.98
N ASP A 88 1.68 -12.49 -27.12
CA ASP A 88 1.79 -11.88 -28.45
C ASP A 88 0.55 -11.05 -28.84
N ASP A 89 -0.58 -11.26 -28.15
CA ASP A 89 -1.85 -10.60 -28.44
C ASP A 89 -2.02 -9.27 -27.68
N TYR A 90 -1.23 -9.05 -26.62
CA TYR A 90 -1.36 -7.88 -25.76
C TYR A 90 -0.05 -7.44 -25.10
N MET A 91 -0.01 -6.18 -24.69
CA MET A 91 1.04 -5.59 -23.88
C MET A 91 0.44 -5.06 -22.57
N LEU A 92 0.97 -5.52 -21.44
CA LEU A 92 0.62 -5.02 -20.11
C LEU A 92 1.58 -3.88 -19.71
N ILE A 93 1.03 -2.74 -19.28
CA ILE A 93 1.74 -1.70 -18.54
C ILE A 93 1.44 -1.91 -17.05
N PRO A 94 2.29 -2.65 -16.30
CA PRO A 94 1.89 -3.20 -15.02
C PRO A 94 1.73 -2.12 -13.93
N LYS A 95 2.51 -1.04 -14.02
CA LYS A 95 2.50 0.08 -13.06
C LYS A 95 1.30 1.02 -13.22
N GLU A 96 0.61 0.96 -14.35
CA GLU A 96 -0.55 1.81 -14.65
C GLU A 96 -1.83 1.00 -14.75
N GLY A 97 -1.75 -0.33 -14.68
CA GLY A 97 -2.91 -1.20 -14.82
C GLY A 97 -3.55 -1.13 -16.19
N ILE A 98 -2.76 -0.96 -17.26
CA ILE A 98 -3.29 -0.83 -18.63
C ILE A 98 -2.89 -2.05 -19.45
N ILE A 99 -3.85 -2.64 -20.17
CA ILE A 99 -3.61 -3.69 -21.16
C ILE A 99 -3.92 -3.10 -22.53
N TYR A 100 -2.93 -3.05 -23.42
CA TYR A 100 -3.08 -2.71 -24.84
C TYR A 100 -3.13 -3.98 -25.67
N PHE A 101 -4.11 -4.09 -26.55
CA PHE A 101 -4.24 -5.17 -27.52
C PHE A 101 -3.62 -4.77 -28.85
N ASN A 102 -3.17 -5.77 -29.62
CA ASN A 102 -2.63 -5.54 -30.96
C ASN A 102 -3.72 -5.23 -32.02
N HIS A 103 -5.00 -5.43 -31.69
CA HIS A 103 -6.16 -5.03 -32.49
C HIS A 103 -7.40 -4.82 -31.60
N ILE A 104 -8.47 -4.26 -32.18
CA ILE A 104 -9.76 -4.13 -31.49
C ILE A 104 -10.37 -5.51 -31.30
N PHE A 105 -10.62 -5.87 -30.05
CA PHE A 105 -11.39 -7.05 -29.71
C PHE A 105 -12.84 -6.68 -29.42
N ASN A 106 -13.76 -7.54 -29.84
CA ASN A 106 -15.19 -7.39 -29.58
C ASN A 106 -15.72 -8.61 -28.86
N GLY A 107 -16.47 -8.46 -27.78
CA GLY A 107 -17.21 -9.54 -27.15
C GLY A 107 -17.11 -9.63 -25.62
N LYS A 108 -17.14 -10.84 -25.06
CA LYS A 108 -17.06 -11.05 -23.61
C LYS A 108 -15.60 -11.26 -23.17
N ILE A 109 -15.21 -10.58 -22.09
CA ILE A 109 -13.91 -10.76 -21.44
C ILE A 109 -14.06 -11.49 -20.12
N GLU A 110 -13.15 -12.43 -19.89
CA GLU A 110 -12.84 -12.99 -18.58
C GLU A 110 -11.34 -12.83 -18.34
N LEU A 111 -10.99 -12.01 -17.35
CA LEU A 111 -9.61 -11.66 -17.03
C LEU A 111 -9.34 -11.97 -15.55
N GLU A 112 -8.33 -12.78 -15.29
CA GLU A 112 -7.75 -12.99 -13.96
C GLU A 112 -6.32 -12.47 -13.94
N TYR A 113 -6.00 -11.65 -12.95
CA TYR A 113 -4.69 -11.03 -12.81
C TYR A 113 -4.28 -10.93 -11.36
N LEU A 114 -2.98 -11.10 -11.12
CA LEU A 114 -2.37 -10.97 -9.81
C LEU A 114 -1.92 -9.52 -9.63
N VAL A 115 -2.43 -8.87 -8.59
CA VAL A 115 -2.03 -7.50 -8.21
C VAL A 115 -1.34 -7.51 -6.86
N GLY A 116 -0.46 -6.55 -6.64
CA GLY A 116 0.26 -6.40 -5.38
C GLY A 116 1.68 -5.94 -5.61
N PHE A 117 2.41 -5.77 -4.52
CA PHE A 117 3.79 -5.29 -4.57
C PHE A 117 4.75 -6.47 -4.53
N THR A 118 5.84 -6.38 -5.29
CA THR A 118 7.01 -7.23 -5.06
C THR A 118 7.73 -6.84 -3.78
N GLN A 119 8.59 -7.71 -3.22
CA GLN A 119 9.41 -7.37 -2.05
C GLN A 119 10.26 -6.11 -2.28
N GLN A 120 10.79 -5.94 -3.49
CA GLN A 120 11.59 -4.77 -3.86
C GLN A 120 10.77 -3.47 -3.86
N GLU A 121 9.56 -3.51 -4.43
CA GLU A 121 8.66 -2.36 -4.44
C GLU A 121 8.14 -2.03 -3.04
N PHE A 122 7.82 -3.05 -2.26
CA PHE A 122 7.49 -2.90 -0.85
C PHE A 122 8.62 -2.20 -0.09
N ASN A 123 9.85 -2.69 -0.22
CA ASN A 123 11.02 -2.14 0.47
C ASN A 123 11.31 -0.68 0.09
N SER A 124 11.07 -0.31 -1.16
CA SER A 124 11.35 1.04 -1.67
C SER A 124 10.22 2.04 -1.43
N THR A 125 8.97 1.57 -1.31
CA THR A 125 7.78 2.44 -1.32
C THR A 125 6.98 2.39 -0.02
N ILE A 126 6.80 1.20 0.56
CA ILE A 126 5.89 0.96 1.69
C ILE A 126 6.64 0.83 3.01
N LYS A 127 7.83 0.22 3.03
CA LYS A 127 8.56 -0.13 4.26
C LYS A 127 8.78 1.07 5.19
N SER A 128 9.27 2.20 4.66
CA SER A 128 9.53 3.39 5.50
C SER A 128 8.25 3.95 6.12
N LEU A 129 7.14 3.97 5.36
CA LEU A 129 5.84 4.42 5.87
C LEU A 129 5.30 3.48 6.94
N LEU A 130 5.46 2.16 6.76
CA LEU A 130 5.10 1.17 7.77
C LEU A 130 5.86 1.42 9.07
N TYR A 131 7.17 1.68 8.99
CA TYR A 131 7.98 1.98 10.17
C TYR A 131 7.55 3.28 10.86
N ASP A 132 7.23 4.33 10.09
CA ASP A 132 6.70 5.59 10.64
C ASP A 132 5.37 5.37 11.38
N ILE A 133 4.47 4.55 10.83
CA ILE A 133 3.19 4.20 11.45
C ILE A 133 3.40 3.42 12.76
N ILE A 134 4.36 2.50 12.79
CA ILE A 134 4.71 1.75 13.99
C ILE A 134 5.29 2.70 15.04
N LEU A 135 6.23 3.57 14.67
CA LEU A 135 6.81 4.58 15.55
C LEU A 135 5.73 5.48 16.16
N TYR A 136 4.81 5.98 15.32
CA TYR A 136 3.70 6.82 15.78
C TYR A 136 2.78 6.09 16.76
N THR A 137 2.59 4.78 16.58
CA THR A 137 1.78 3.96 17.50
C THR A 137 2.37 3.96 18.90
N PHE A 138 3.69 3.82 19.04
CA PHE A 138 4.36 3.85 20.34
C PHE A 138 4.43 5.27 20.93
N GLN A 139 4.75 6.28 20.14
CA GLN A 139 4.76 7.67 20.61
C GLN A 139 3.40 8.13 21.13
N LYS A 140 2.29 7.71 20.49
CA LYS A 140 0.95 8.04 20.97
C LYS A 140 0.65 7.38 22.32
N ALA A 141 1.09 6.15 22.53
CA ALA A 141 0.93 5.45 23.81
C ALA A 141 1.69 6.17 24.94
N ASP A 142 2.94 6.57 24.69
CA ASP A 142 3.77 7.30 25.66
C ASP A 142 3.22 8.70 25.96
N ASN A 143 2.72 9.42 24.95
CA ASN A 143 2.16 10.76 25.13
C ASN A 143 0.83 10.72 25.91
N GLN A 144 0.01 9.69 25.75
CA GLN A 144 -1.19 9.49 26.58
C GLN A 144 -0.85 9.16 28.05
N ALA A 145 0.30 8.53 28.31
CA ALA A 145 0.81 8.32 29.66
C ALA A 145 1.39 9.60 30.29
N ASN A 146 1.99 10.48 29.48
CA ASN A 146 2.59 11.76 29.92
C ASN A 146 1.60 12.93 30.02
N GLU A 147 0.37 12.79 29.51
CA GLU A 147 -0.71 13.78 29.69
C GLU A 147 -1.22 13.88 31.14
N ILE A 148 -0.70 13.08 32.07
CA ILE A 148 -0.81 13.32 33.51
C ILE A 148 0.53 13.86 34.03
N SER A 149 0.86 15.12 33.74
CA SER A 149 1.81 15.85 34.61
C SER A 149 1.74 17.38 34.52
N SER A 150 1.34 17.95 35.66
CA SER A 150 1.66 19.29 36.17
C SER A 150 1.04 20.52 35.51
N ILE A 151 -0.06 20.99 36.10
CA ILE A 151 -0.35 22.43 36.17
C ILE A 151 0.69 23.02 37.13
N THR A 152 1.68 23.74 36.60
CA THR A 152 2.46 24.70 37.39
C THR A 152 2.07 26.10 36.94
N GLU A 153 1.54 26.88 37.89
CA GLU A 153 1.09 28.25 37.72
C GLU A 153 2.33 29.14 37.55
N GLY A 154 2.61 29.58 36.32
CA GLY A 154 3.67 30.55 36.05
C GLY A 154 4.34 30.41 34.69
N ASN A 155 4.02 31.34 33.78
CA ASN A 155 4.61 31.54 32.45
C ASN A 155 4.52 30.36 31.47
N VAL A 156 3.36 30.28 30.80
CA VAL A 156 3.21 29.49 29.57
C VAL A 156 3.82 30.28 28.40
N SER A 157 5.02 29.91 27.98
CA SER A 157 5.50 30.22 26.64
C SER A 157 5.01 29.15 25.67
N ILE A 158 4.07 29.49 24.79
CA ILE A 158 3.64 28.61 23.70
C ILE A 158 4.73 28.66 22.62
N SER A 159 5.65 27.69 22.67
CA SER A 159 6.56 27.44 21.56
C SER A 159 5.83 26.58 20.53
N TYR A 160 5.44 27.17 19.41
CA TYR A 160 4.93 26.41 18.27
C TYR A 160 6.10 25.69 17.62
N ASN A 161 6.26 24.40 17.92
CA ASN A 161 7.20 23.54 17.20
C ASN A 161 6.71 23.42 15.75
N SER A 162 7.42 24.09 14.83
CA SER A 162 7.09 24.14 13.40
C SER A 162 7.47 22.86 12.64
N ASN A 163 7.85 21.78 13.33
CA ASN A 163 8.00 20.48 12.71
C ASN A 163 6.62 19.93 12.36
N THR A 164 6.37 19.67 11.08
CA THR A 164 5.20 18.88 10.66
C THR A 164 5.16 17.62 11.48
N SER A 165 4.09 17.44 12.26
CA SER A 165 3.95 16.28 13.14
C SER A 165 4.13 15.00 12.34
N LEU A 166 4.70 13.94 12.94
CA LEU A 166 4.88 12.64 12.30
C LEU A 166 3.56 12.15 11.67
N TYR A 167 2.44 12.43 12.34
CA TYR A 167 1.09 12.21 11.82
C TYR A 167 0.83 12.90 10.47
N THR A 168 1.16 14.19 10.33
CA THR A 168 1.04 14.92 9.05
C THR A 168 1.91 14.30 7.97
N GLN A 169 3.14 13.89 8.29
CA GLN A 169 4.05 13.25 7.32
C GLN A 169 3.51 11.89 6.85
N ILE A 170 2.99 11.07 7.76
CA ILE A 170 2.33 9.79 7.45
C ILE A 170 1.15 10.04 6.51
N ASN A 171 0.26 10.97 6.84
CA ASN A 171 -0.90 11.28 6.01
C ASN A 171 -0.52 11.78 4.62
N ASN A 172 0.52 12.62 4.50
CA ASN A 172 1.02 13.07 3.21
C ASN A 172 1.54 11.91 2.36
N LYS A 173 2.29 10.98 2.96
CA LYS A 173 2.77 9.77 2.27
C LYS A 173 1.61 8.87 1.85
N ILE A 174 0.62 8.65 2.72
CA ILE A 174 -0.59 7.88 2.39
C ILE A 174 -1.32 8.52 1.21
N ASN A 175 -1.55 9.83 1.23
CA ASN A 175 -2.23 10.54 0.14
C ASN A 175 -1.42 10.49 -1.17
N SER A 176 -0.10 10.57 -1.10
CA SER A 176 0.75 10.40 -2.29
C SER A 176 0.65 9.00 -2.87
N LEU A 177 0.58 7.96 -2.03
CA LEU A 177 0.41 6.58 -2.48
C LEU A 177 -0.98 6.35 -3.07
N LYS A 178 -2.02 6.89 -2.44
CA LYS A 178 -3.38 6.91 -3.01
C LYS A 178 -3.35 7.51 -4.40
N ASN A 179 -2.90 8.76 -4.54
CA ASN A 179 -2.92 9.44 -5.83
C ASN A 179 -2.07 8.74 -6.91
N ARG A 180 -1.03 8.00 -6.51
CA ARG A 180 -0.18 7.23 -7.41
C ARG A 180 -0.81 5.95 -7.93
N TYR A 181 -1.61 5.28 -7.10
CA TYR A 181 -2.12 3.92 -7.36
C TYR A 181 -3.66 3.84 -7.42
N HIS A 182 -4.38 4.92 -7.19
CA HIS A 182 -5.84 4.96 -7.35
C HIS A 182 -6.19 5.07 -8.83
N CYS A 183 -7.16 4.29 -9.30
CA CYS A 183 -7.61 4.34 -10.68
C CYS A 183 -7.99 5.75 -11.10
N ARG A 184 -7.47 6.17 -12.27
CA ARG A 184 -8.12 7.21 -13.06
C ARG A 184 -9.48 6.65 -13.46
N CYS A 185 -10.55 7.05 -12.79
CA CYS A 185 -11.91 6.79 -13.26
C CYS A 185 -11.98 7.16 -14.74
N VAL A 186 -12.16 6.17 -15.62
CA VAL A 186 -12.67 6.44 -16.94
C VAL A 186 -14.18 6.35 -16.81
N MET A 187 -14.83 7.51 -16.93
CA MET A 187 -16.23 7.56 -17.29
C MET A 187 -16.38 6.78 -18.60
N LEU A 188 -17.01 5.60 -18.53
CA LEU A 188 -17.64 4.97 -19.68
C LEU A 188 -18.94 5.71 -19.99
#